data_AF-A0A9P7MB96-F1
#
_entry.id   AF-A0A9P7MB96-F1
#
_cell.length_a   1.000
_cell.length_b   1.000
_cell.length_c   1.000
_cell.angle_alpha   90.00
_cell.angle_beta   90.00
_cell.angle_gamma   90.00
#
_symmetry.space_group_name_H-M   'P 1'
#
loop_
_entity.id
_entity.type
_entity.pdbx_description
1 polymer ?
#
loop_
_entity_poly.entity_id
_entity_poly.type
_entity_poly.pdbx_seq_one_letter_code
_entity_poly.pdbx_strand_id
1 'polypeptide(L)'
;MKASTILSLAGAALVSAAPAVDDTPRENIRELCQITDFFLQKTNEQVTHLSFKLSGRDAQDLLCSADNIPFPDRRQGYTCGDSKYRFSLRSGTEGAEYALMIAHELADA
;
A
#
# COMPACT_ATOMS: atom_id res chain seq x y z
N MET A 1 -39.28 27.13 37.05
CA MET A 1 -39.32 26.95 35.58
C MET A 1 -37.90 26.61 35.13
N LYS A 2 -37.76 25.54 34.34
CA LYS A 2 -36.50 24.95 33.86
C LYS A 2 -35.92 25.78 32.70
N ALA A 3 -34.59 25.86 32.58
CA ALA A 3 -33.84 25.86 31.29
C ALA A 3 -32.34 25.96 31.63
N SER A 4 -31.53 24.91 31.48
CA SER A 4 -31.05 24.24 30.26
C SER A 4 -29.72 24.83 29.77
N THR A 5 -28.65 24.15 30.18
CA THR A 5 -27.27 24.27 29.73
C THR A 5 -27.15 23.94 28.24
N ILE A 6 -26.44 24.76 27.47
CA ILE A 6 -26.02 24.41 26.10
C ILE A 6 -24.49 24.36 26.08
N LEU A 7 -23.94 23.16 25.99
CA LEU A 7 -22.51 22.90 25.82
C LEU A 7 -22.26 22.64 24.33
N SER A 8 -21.67 23.60 23.62
CA SER A 8 -21.32 23.46 22.21
C SER A 8 -19.98 22.71 22.08
N LEU A 9 -20.01 21.47 21.59
CA LEU A 9 -18.81 20.75 21.17
C LEU A 9 -18.44 21.16 19.73
N ALA A 10 -17.31 21.84 19.57
CA ALA A 10 -16.69 22.04 18.27
C ALA A 10 -15.84 20.80 17.92
N GLY A 11 -16.28 20.02 16.93
CA GLY A 11 -15.49 18.92 16.37
C GLY A 11 -14.48 19.45 15.35
N ALA A 12 -13.19 19.27 15.62
CA ALA A 12 -12.13 19.53 14.65
C ALA A 12 -11.98 18.30 13.72
N ALA A 13 -12.31 18.46 12.44
CA ALA A 13 -12.03 17.46 11.42
C ALA A 13 -10.55 17.58 11.01
N LEU A 14 -9.77 16.51 11.20
CA LEU A 14 -8.41 16.42 10.67
C LEU A 14 -8.50 16.04 9.19
N VAL A 15 -8.19 16.98 8.30
CA VAL A 15 -7.96 16.68 6.89
C VAL A 15 -6.55 16.13 6.76
N SER A 16 -6.42 14.85 6.43
CA SER A 16 -5.13 14.26 6.04
C SER A 16 -4.84 14.71 4.61
N ALA A 17 -3.84 15.58 4.44
CA ALA A 17 -3.34 15.92 3.11
C ALA A 17 -2.46 14.76 2.61
N ALA A 18 -2.91 14.09 1.55
CA ALA A 18 -2.06 13.16 0.81
C ALA A 18 -0.85 13.93 0.23
N PRO A 19 0.33 13.28 0.12
CA PRO A 19 1.48 13.92 -0.52
C PRO A 19 1.13 14.35 -1.95
N ALA A 20 1.49 15.60 -2.30
CA ALA A 20 1.32 16.10 -3.65
C ALA A 20 2.25 15.35 -4.61
N VAL A 21 1.70 14.90 -5.74
CA VAL A 21 2.48 14.29 -6.83
C VAL A 21 3.23 15.42 -7.57
N ASP A 22 4.56 15.36 -7.58
CA ASP A 22 5.43 16.30 -8.29
C ASP A 22 5.76 15.75 -9.70
N ASP A 23 5.19 16.38 -10.72
CA ASP A 23 5.32 16.00 -12.13
C ASP A 23 6.46 16.72 -12.89
N THR A 24 7.37 17.40 -12.19
CA THR A 24 8.52 18.06 -12.84
C THR A 24 9.40 17.01 -13.55
N PRO A 25 9.75 17.17 -14.85
CA PRO A 25 10.62 16.21 -15.54
C PRO A 25 11.98 16.06 -14.85
N ARG A 26 12.30 14.85 -14.37
CA ARG A 26 13.54 14.56 -13.65
C ARG A 26 14.48 13.74 -14.54
N GLU A 27 15.77 14.09 -14.55
CA GLU A 27 16.83 13.29 -15.23
C GLU A 27 16.90 11.85 -14.69
N ASN A 28 16.41 11.64 -13.46
CA ASN A 28 16.19 10.33 -12.87
C ASN A 28 14.68 10.16 -12.64
N ILE A 29 13.99 9.53 -13.59
CA ILE A 29 12.56 9.21 -13.43
C ILE A 29 12.44 8.28 -12.22
N ARG A 30 11.88 8.82 -11.14
CA ARG A 30 11.57 8.08 -9.92
C ARG A 30 10.07 8.08 -9.76
N GLU A 31 9.57 6.99 -9.21
CA GLU A 31 8.21 6.89 -8.73
C GLU A 31 8.26 6.71 -7.22
N LEU A 32 7.56 7.59 -6.51
CA LEU A 32 7.33 7.43 -5.09
C LEU A 32 6.07 6.59 -4.91
N CYS A 33 6.21 5.40 -4.34
CA CYS A 33 5.07 4.56 -3.95
C CYS A 33 4.88 4.67 -2.44
N GLN A 34 3.68 5.06 -2.03
CA GLN A 34 3.25 5.04 -0.63
C GLN A 34 2.51 3.73 -0.36
N ILE A 35 2.95 3.00 0.67
CA ILE A 35 2.32 1.77 1.14
C ILE A 35 1.61 2.07 2.47
N THR A 36 0.32 1.77 2.55
CA THR A 36 -0.48 1.90 3.78
C THR A 36 -1.28 0.63 4.03
N ASP A 37 -1.85 0.51 5.24
CA ASP A 37 -2.71 -0.60 5.65
C ASP A 37 -2.09 -1.99 5.38
N PHE A 38 -0.77 -2.13 5.54
CA PHE A 38 -0.09 -3.41 5.33
C PHE A 38 -0.53 -4.43 6.36
N PHE A 39 -1.02 -5.57 5.87
CA PHE A 39 -1.46 -6.69 6.66
C PHE A 39 -0.91 -7.98 6.06
N LEU A 40 -0.36 -8.84 6.91
CA LEU A 40 0.16 -10.15 6.54
C LEU A 40 -0.35 -11.17 7.55
N GLN A 41 -0.98 -12.23 7.04
CA GLN A 41 -1.41 -13.38 7.80
C GLN A 41 -0.57 -14.59 7.39
N LYS A 42 -0.10 -15.34 8.38
CA LYS A 42 0.68 -16.57 8.17
C LYS A 42 0.26 -17.67 9.14
N THR A 43 0.47 -18.91 8.72
CA THR A 43 0.55 -20.07 9.59
C THR A 43 2.03 -20.38 9.87
N ASN A 44 2.32 -21.47 10.59
CA ASN A 44 3.69 -21.94 10.77
C ASN A 44 4.36 -22.36 9.46
N GLU A 45 3.57 -22.64 8.42
CA GLU A 45 4.02 -23.30 7.19
C GLU A 45 4.01 -22.37 5.98
N GLN A 46 3.13 -21.37 5.95
CA GLN A 46 2.96 -20.49 4.78
C GLN A 46 2.38 -19.12 5.13
N VAL A 47 2.59 -18.16 4.22
CA VAL A 47 1.83 -16.91 4.21
C VAL A 47 0.46 -17.19 3.58
N THR A 48 -0.61 -17.01 4.35
CA THR A 48 -1.97 -17.33 3.91
C THR A 48 -2.64 -16.15 3.22
N HIS A 49 -2.32 -14.93 3.64
CA HIS A 49 -2.88 -13.72 3.06
C HIS A 49 -1.91 -12.55 3.22
N LEU A 50 -1.90 -11.66 2.24
CA LEU A 50 -1.23 -10.37 2.32
C LEU A 50 -2.12 -9.33 1.64
N SER A 51 -2.28 -8.18 2.28
CA SER A 51 -2.95 -7.02 1.68
C SER A 51 -2.26 -5.72 2.07
N PHE A 52 -2.33 -4.73 1.19
CA PHE A 52 -1.96 -3.34 1.48
C PHE A 52 -2.63 -2.42 0.46
N LYS A 53 -2.60 -1.12 0.73
CA LYS A 53 -2.94 -0.09 -0.26
C LYS A 53 -1.68 0.54 -0.83
N LEU A 54 -1.67 0.75 -2.14
CA LEU A 54 -0.63 1.43 -2.88
C LEU A 54 -1.15 2.73 -3.47
N SER A 55 -0.45 3.83 -3.21
CA SER A 55 -0.58 5.06 -3.97
C SER A 55 0.73 5.34 -4.68
N GLY A 56 0.68 5.55 -5.99
CA GLY A 56 1.83 5.81 -6.85
C GLY A 56 1.48 6.90 -7.85
N ARG A 57 2.18 6.93 -8.99
CA ARG A 57 1.87 7.89 -10.06
C ARG A 57 0.50 7.62 -10.69
N ASP A 58 0.19 6.36 -10.95
CA ASP A 58 -0.98 5.93 -11.74
C ASP A 58 -2.04 5.20 -10.89
N ALA A 59 -2.00 5.38 -9.57
CA ALA A 59 -2.92 4.74 -8.63
C ALA A 59 -3.03 5.54 -7.32
N GLN A 60 -4.24 5.60 -6.75
CA GLN A 60 -4.49 6.13 -5.41
C GLN A 60 -5.25 5.08 -4.59
N ASP A 61 -4.71 4.71 -3.43
CA ASP A 61 -5.28 3.75 -2.48
C ASP A 61 -5.67 2.41 -3.13
N LEU A 62 -4.92 2.00 -4.15
CA LEU A 62 -5.14 0.77 -4.89
C LEU A 62 -4.89 -0.45 -3.98
N LEU A 63 -5.90 -1.29 -3.83
CA LEU A 63 -5.78 -2.52 -3.08
C LEU A 63 -4.89 -3.52 -3.81
N CYS A 64 -3.79 -3.89 -3.19
CA CYS A 64 -2.94 -5.02 -3.57
C CYS A 64 -3.19 -6.15 -2.59
N SER A 65 -3.59 -7.33 -3.08
CA SER A 65 -3.79 -8.49 -2.22
C SER A 65 -3.48 -9.80 -2.94
N ALA A 66 -3.08 -10.81 -2.17
CA ALA A 66 -2.96 -12.17 -2.65
C ALA A 66 -3.12 -13.18 -1.49
N ASP A 67 -3.66 -14.34 -1.84
CA ASP A 67 -3.83 -15.48 -0.93
C ASP A 67 -2.80 -16.58 -1.24
N ASN A 68 -2.53 -17.40 -0.23
CA ASN A 68 -1.70 -18.61 -0.35
C ASN A 68 -0.35 -18.36 -1.02
N ILE A 69 0.36 -17.32 -0.56
CA ILE A 69 1.62 -16.88 -1.15
C ILE A 69 2.72 -17.88 -0.78
N PRO A 70 3.32 -18.60 -1.75
CA PRO A 70 4.47 -19.43 -1.48
C PRO A 70 5.65 -18.53 -1.08
N PHE A 71 6.27 -18.86 0.05
CA PHE A 71 7.37 -18.09 0.59
C PHE A 71 8.50 -18.98 1.10
N PRO A 72 9.76 -18.71 0.75
CA PRO A 72 10.24 -17.65 -0.16
C PRO A 72 10.25 -18.09 -1.64
N ASP A 73 9.37 -17.55 -2.49
CA ASP A 73 9.51 -17.65 -3.95
C ASP A 73 9.66 -16.26 -4.59
N ARG A 74 10.73 -16.06 -5.37
CA ARG A 74 11.05 -14.78 -6.01
C ARG A 74 10.44 -14.64 -7.41
N ARG A 75 9.88 -15.70 -7.98
CA ARG A 75 9.37 -15.73 -9.35
C ARG A 75 7.91 -15.30 -9.45
N GLN A 76 7.16 -15.39 -8.35
CA GLN A 76 5.74 -15.10 -8.37
C GLN A 76 5.47 -13.62 -8.05
N GLY A 77 4.89 -12.92 -9.02
CA GLY A 77 4.39 -11.56 -8.84
C GLY A 77 2.87 -11.53 -9.00
N TYR A 78 2.20 -10.79 -8.13
CA TYR A 78 0.74 -10.63 -8.08
C TYR A 78 0.34 -9.26 -8.59
N THR A 79 -0.64 -9.20 -9.48
CA THR A 79 -1.19 -7.93 -9.97
C THR A 79 -2.09 -7.30 -8.90
N CYS A 80 -1.97 -6.00 -8.69
CA CYS A 80 -2.85 -5.23 -7.83
C CYS A 80 -4.12 -4.86 -8.59
N GLY A 81 -5.23 -5.55 -8.32
CA GLY A 81 -6.49 -5.37 -9.05
C GLY A 81 -6.31 -5.53 -10.56
N ASP A 82 -6.89 -4.62 -11.34
CA ASP A 82 -6.76 -4.58 -12.80
C ASP A 82 -5.68 -3.57 -13.28
N SER A 83 -4.75 -3.20 -12.40
CA SER A 83 -3.72 -2.18 -12.69
C SER A 83 -2.44 -2.76 -13.32
N LYS A 84 -1.52 -1.86 -13.68
CA LYS A 84 -0.15 -2.20 -14.09
C LYS A 84 0.84 -2.34 -12.92
N TYR A 85 0.38 -2.15 -11.69
CA TYR A 85 1.19 -2.42 -10.50
C TYR A 85 1.16 -3.90 -10.15
N ARG A 86 2.33 -4.41 -9.79
CA ARG A 86 2.52 -5.76 -9.31
C ARG A 86 3.35 -5.76 -8.04
N PHE A 87 3.19 -6.78 -7.21
CA PHE A 87 4.02 -6.98 -6.05
C PHE A 87 4.52 -8.42 -5.91
N SER A 88 5.61 -8.61 -5.18
CA SER A 88 6.07 -9.93 -4.72
C SER A 88 6.56 -9.86 -3.28
N LEU A 89 6.38 -10.96 -2.54
CA LEU A 89 6.88 -11.10 -1.18
C LEU A 89 8.24 -11.81 -1.20
N ARG A 90 9.24 -11.23 -0.55
CA ARG A 90 10.63 -11.70 -0.54
C ARG A 90 11.15 -11.81 0.88
N SER A 91 12.22 -12.58 1.07
CA SER A 91 12.94 -12.57 2.34
C SER A 91 13.41 -11.16 2.65
N GLY A 92 13.11 -10.69 3.85
CA GLY A 92 13.58 -9.40 4.32
C GLY A 92 15.08 -9.37 4.59
N THR A 93 15.60 -8.17 4.79
CA THR A 93 16.97 -7.91 5.23
C THR A 93 16.93 -7.14 6.55
N GLU A 94 18.07 -7.02 7.23
CA GLU A 94 18.21 -6.13 8.40
C GLU A 94 17.21 -6.43 9.54
N GLY A 95 16.94 -7.71 9.79
CA GLY A 95 16.05 -8.15 10.87
C GLY A 95 14.56 -8.17 10.51
N ALA A 96 14.18 -7.72 9.31
CA ALA A 96 12.84 -7.94 8.78
C ALA A 96 12.71 -9.37 8.24
N GLU A 97 11.63 -10.06 8.60
CA GLU A 97 11.32 -11.40 8.06
C GLU A 97 10.90 -11.31 6.58
N TYR A 98 10.19 -10.25 6.22
CA TYR A 98 9.59 -10.05 4.90
C TYR A 98 10.04 -8.72 4.28
N ALA A 99 10.17 -8.72 2.97
CA ALA A 99 10.32 -7.53 2.14
C ALA A 99 9.27 -7.55 1.03
N LEU A 100 8.70 -6.38 0.74
CA LEU A 100 7.79 -6.17 -0.37
C LEU A 100 8.58 -5.61 -1.55
N MET A 101 8.51 -6.27 -2.71
CA MET A 101 8.97 -5.68 -3.97
C MET A 101 7.75 -5.20 -4.74
N ILE A 102 7.79 -3.94 -5.17
CA ILE A 102 6.79 -3.33 -6.06
C ILE A 102 7.40 -3.21 -7.46
N ALA A 103 6.59 -3.50 -8.48
CA ALA A 103 6.90 -3.27 -9.87
C ALA A 103 5.75 -2.53 -10.54
N HIS A 104 6.07 -1.65 -11.48
CA HIS A 104 5.09 -0.91 -12.27
C HIS A 104 5.46 -1.03 -13.75
N GLU A 105 4.56 -1.58 -14.54
CA GLU A 105 4.71 -1.66 -15.99
C GLU A 105 4.33 -0.32 -16.64
N LEU A 106 5.27 0.30 -17.35
CA LEU A 106 5.14 1.68 -17.85
C LEU A 106 4.67 1.79 -19.31
N ALA A 107 4.61 0.68 -20.03
CA ALA A 107 4.17 0.60 -21.43
C ALA A 107 3.34 -0.66 -21.61
N ASP A 108 2.46 -0.72 -22.61
CA ASP A 108 1.78 -1.97 -22.96
C ASP A 108 2.80 -2.93 -23.61
N ALA A 109 2.75 -4.20 -23.22
CA ALA A 109 3.57 -5.27 -23.80
C ALA A 109 3.18 -5.65 -25.23
#